data_AF-A0A9D4Q9U4-F1
#
_entry.id   AF-A0A9D4Q9U4-F1
#
_cell.length_a   1.000
_cell.length_b   1.000
_cell.length_c   1.000
_cell.angle_alpha   90.00
_cell.angle_beta   90.00
_cell.angle_gamma   90.00
#
_symmetry.space_group_name_H-M   'P 1'
#
loop_
_entity.id
_entity.type
_entity.pdbx_description
1 polymer ?
#
loop_
_entity_poly.entity_id
_entity_poly.type
_entity_poly.pdbx_seq_one_letter_code
_entity_poly.pdbx_strand_id
1 'polypeptide(L)'
;MALSKERERKQYLQVFLKQYTSEFPCIVESGKGKHFAFCAVCGCDISVSHGGKTDVVAHVSSKKHVSHVQCQEKQQQLGQFFSKRNSDSDVIRAECLFTGFLLEHNLPLTVSDHVGPLLRKMFPTSDVAKRYGCARTKTSAIVGEMANHTQERIVSSLKQKVFSVAIDGSNDSHSQLYPIVVTYVGESGLVESRLLSLCTLTGQASGRNIGNLILEALASFHIPNIIPIFEKVNLSLQAQAPQIHVLRSLLLELLRDIFSRFVNPSWLKRSPELLNLDYHSREAQKGDEDLIIGQETRTVVDKLKPSEQQEFFEVVRHYFVTVCDYMRHKFPLTDPALLNAEVVQLKTLDTMSFRKVRFFVDSFPAMLPLQPGESKMEAVDALEVEFSKLQAQHLPPHILQEERVDAQWRMVSQLRTADGRLKFSRIAEVMLGILSIPHSNAECERLFSLVRKTRTEFRSSMSDKTLGHVLLAKCDQAGHCYNQTYTEDFLRRAESATTTFVQK
;
A
#
# COMPACT_ATOMS: atom_id res chain seq x y z
N MET A 1 73.20 -64.19 -59.75
CA MET A 1 72.54 -62.87 -59.62
C MET A 1 71.09 -63.11 -59.20
N ALA A 2 70.79 -62.88 -57.91
CA ALA A 2 69.45 -62.93 -57.38
C ALA A 2 68.74 -61.60 -57.67
N LEU A 3 67.58 -61.64 -58.32
CA LEU A 3 66.62 -60.55 -58.37
C LEU A 3 65.27 -61.13 -57.98
N SER A 4 64.71 -60.60 -56.90
CA SER A 4 63.45 -61.01 -56.29
C SER A 4 62.28 -60.75 -57.24
N LYS A 5 61.41 -61.75 -57.41
CA LYS A 5 60.04 -61.55 -57.87
C LYS A 5 59.13 -61.63 -56.66
N GLU A 6 58.76 -60.47 -56.12
CA GLU A 6 57.63 -60.36 -55.19
C GLU A 6 56.37 -60.83 -55.91
N ARG A 7 55.67 -61.82 -55.34
CA ARG A 7 54.32 -62.21 -55.76
C ARG A 7 53.35 -61.15 -55.25
N GLU A 8 52.85 -60.31 -56.15
CA GLU A 8 51.69 -59.44 -55.86
C GLU A 8 50.49 -60.31 -55.44
N ARG A 9 50.10 -60.23 -54.16
CA ARG A 9 48.85 -60.81 -53.66
C ARG A 9 47.70 -59.97 -54.21
N LYS A 10 46.90 -60.53 -55.12
CA LYS A 10 45.61 -59.92 -55.54
C LYS A 10 44.72 -59.72 -54.31
N GLN A 11 44.48 -58.47 -53.95
CA GLN A 11 43.65 -58.10 -52.81
C GLN A 11 42.19 -57.99 -53.28
N TYR A 12 41.35 -58.96 -52.91
CA TYR A 12 39.91 -58.89 -53.18
C TYR A 12 39.25 -58.00 -52.15
N LEU A 13 38.90 -56.77 -52.55
CA LEU A 13 38.20 -55.81 -51.68
C LEU A 13 36.70 -56.12 -51.65
N GLN A 14 36.17 -56.29 -50.46
CA GLN A 14 34.74 -56.54 -50.21
C GLN A 14 33.95 -55.23 -50.34
N VAL A 15 32.66 -55.34 -50.69
CA VAL A 15 31.73 -54.21 -50.85
C VAL A 15 30.56 -54.34 -49.87
N PHE A 16 29.93 -53.22 -49.54
CA PHE A 16 28.72 -53.18 -48.73
C PHE A 16 27.59 -53.97 -49.41
N LEU A 17 26.96 -54.86 -48.65
CA LEU A 17 25.79 -55.62 -49.09
C LEU A 17 24.55 -55.15 -48.34
N LYS A 18 23.43 -54.94 -49.03
CA LYS A 18 22.15 -54.52 -48.42
C LYS A 18 21.67 -55.48 -47.32
N GLN A 19 22.06 -56.75 -47.38
CA GLN A 19 21.82 -57.75 -46.34
C GLN A 19 22.35 -57.32 -44.97
N TYR A 20 23.43 -56.53 -44.91
CA TYR A 20 23.99 -56.08 -43.65
C TYR A 20 23.00 -55.20 -42.87
N THR A 21 22.16 -54.42 -43.55
CA THR A 21 21.11 -53.62 -42.91
C THR A 21 19.99 -54.50 -42.35
N SER A 22 19.67 -55.61 -43.01
CA SER A 22 18.66 -56.56 -42.50
C SER A 22 19.13 -57.29 -41.24
N GLU A 23 20.42 -57.62 -41.17
CA GLU A 23 21.00 -58.30 -40.00
C GLU A 23 21.42 -57.36 -38.88
N PHE A 24 21.82 -56.13 -39.23
CA PHE A 24 22.23 -55.07 -38.30
C PHE A 24 21.48 -53.78 -38.66
N PRO A 25 20.28 -53.55 -38.09
CA PRO A 25 19.42 -52.42 -38.46
C PRO A 25 20.07 -51.03 -38.32
N CYS A 26 21.11 -50.91 -37.49
CA CYS A 26 21.87 -49.68 -37.30
C CYS A 26 22.90 -49.39 -38.40
N ILE A 27 23.10 -50.31 -39.35
CA ILE A 27 24.13 -50.23 -40.40
C ILE A 27 23.47 -49.97 -41.74
N VAL A 28 23.83 -48.86 -42.39
CA VAL A 28 23.27 -48.41 -43.66
C VAL A 28 24.38 -48.13 -44.68
N GLU A 29 24.00 -47.89 -45.93
CA GLU A 29 24.94 -47.55 -47.00
C GLU A 29 25.69 -46.25 -46.67
N SER A 30 27.00 -46.25 -46.83
CA SER A 30 27.85 -45.09 -46.55
C SER A 30 27.93 -44.16 -47.75
N GLY A 31 27.87 -42.85 -47.50
CA GLY A 31 28.17 -41.82 -48.50
C GLY A 31 29.64 -41.78 -48.96
N LYS A 32 30.56 -42.48 -48.27
CA LYS A 32 31.99 -42.57 -48.65
C LYS A 32 32.28 -43.62 -49.73
N GLY A 33 31.25 -44.32 -50.20
CA GLY A 33 31.32 -45.25 -51.32
C GLY A 33 31.23 -46.72 -50.92
N LYS A 34 31.18 -47.58 -51.93
CA LYS A 34 30.79 -49.01 -51.83
C LYS A 34 31.63 -49.90 -50.90
N HIS A 35 32.79 -49.43 -50.44
CA HIS A 35 33.67 -50.18 -49.53
C HIS A 35 33.49 -49.79 -48.05
N PHE A 36 32.51 -48.94 -47.76
CA PHE A 36 32.20 -48.47 -46.41
C PHE A 36 30.74 -48.75 -46.05
N ALA A 37 30.49 -48.97 -44.77
CA ALA A 37 29.16 -49.04 -44.16
C ALA A 37 29.04 -47.93 -43.12
N PHE A 38 27.89 -47.27 -43.00
CA PHE A 38 27.67 -46.23 -42.00
C PHE A 38 26.90 -46.77 -40.81
N CYS A 39 27.39 -46.52 -39.58
CA CYS A 39 26.65 -46.85 -38.37
C CYS A 39 25.87 -45.63 -37.86
N ALA A 40 24.55 -45.71 -37.89
CA ALA A 40 23.66 -44.66 -37.41
C ALA A 40 23.76 -44.41 -35.89
N VAL A 41 24.13 -45.43 -35.12
CA VAL A 41 24.32 -45.32 -33.65
C VAL A 41 25.65 -44.64 -33.31
N CYS A 42 26.71 -44.91 -34.08
CA CYS A 42 28.03 -44.36 -33.83
C CYS A 42 28.33 -43.06 -34.59
N GLY A 43 27.52 -42.74 -35.61
CA GLY A 43 27.72 -41.58 -36.48
C GLY A 43 29.01 -41.66 -37.31
N CYS A 44 29.49 -42.87 -37.64
CA CYS A 44 30.77 -43.05 -38.33
C CYS A 44 30.73 -44.11 -39.42
N ASP A 45 31.62 -43.96 -40.40
CA ASP A 45 31.84 -44.96 -41.45
C ASP A 45 32.81 -46.05 -40.99
N ILE A 46 32.49 -47.28 -41.36
CA ILE A 46 33.24 -48.51 -41.09
C ILE A 46 33.76 -49.00 -42.43
N SER A 47 35.06 -49.21 -42.55
CA SER A 47 35.63 -49.87 -43.73
C SER A 47 35.22 -51.34 -43.72
N VAL A 48 34.55 -51.80 -44.77
CA VAL A 48 34.19 -53.21 -44.96
C VAL A 48 35.05 -53.87 -46.03
N SER A 49 36.07 -53.16 -46.53
CA SER A 49 36.92 -53.56 -47.66
C SER A 49 37.71 -54.85 -47.43
N HIS A 50 38.00 -55.23 -46.19
CA HIS A 50 38.88 -56.36 -45.87
C HIS A 50 38.13 -57.57 -45.32
N GLY A 51 37.25 -57.38 -44.35
CA GLY A 51 36.51 -58.43 -43.66
C GLY A 51 35.00 -58.43 -43.95
N GLY A 52 34.47 -57.45 -44.70
CA GLY A 52 33.06 -57.40 -45.06
C GLY A 52 32.16 -57.39 -43.83
N LYS A 53 31.31 -58.42 -43.71
CA LYS A 53 30.43 -58.64 -42.56
C LYS A 53 31.20 -58.76 -41.22
N THR A 54 32.41 -59.32 -41.23
CA THR A 54 33.22 -59.50 -40.02
C THR A 54 33.62 -58.15 -39.42
N ASP A 55 33.89 -57.15 -40.26
CA ASP A 55 34.22 -55.79 -39.82
C ASP A 55 33.01 -55.12 -39.17
N VAL A 56 31.81 -55.38 -39.70
CA VAL A 56 30.54 -54.92 -39.11
C VAL A 56 30.30 -55.55 -37.74
N VAL A 57 30.49 -56.87 -37.61
CA VAL A 57 30.35 -57.59 -36.32
C VAL A 57 31.36 -57.08 -35.29
N ALA A 58 32.60 -56.86 -35.70
CA ALA A 58 33.65 -56.31 -34.83
C ALA A 58 33.30 -54.88 -34.35
N HIS A 59 32.73 -54.05 -35.24
CA HIS A 59 32.27 -52.71 -34.87
C HIS A 59 31.11 -52.75 -33.87
N VAL A 60 30.05 -53.52 -34.13
CA VAL A 60 28.86 -53.60 -33.26
C VAL A 60 29.24 -54.15 -31.88
N SER A 61 30.22 -55.04 -31.82
CA SER A 61 30.76 -55.59 -30.57
C SER A 61 31.78 -54.69 -29.87
N SER A 62 32.16 -53.56 -30.48
CA SER A 62 33.16 -52.66 -29.91
C SER A 62 32.63 -51.92 -28.67
N LYS A 63 33.52 -51.64 -27.71
CA LYS A 63 33.17 -50.88 -26.49
C LYS A 63 32.51 -49.54 -26.80
N LYS A 64 32.94 -48.87 -27.87
CA LYS A 64 32.37 -47.59 -28.33
C LYS A 64 30.90 -47.76 -28.75
N HIS A 65 30.62 -48.75 -29.59
CA HIS A 65 29.26 -49.02 -30.04
C HIS A 65 28.34 -49.42 -28.89
N VAL A 66 28.76 -50.38 -28.06
CA VAL A 66 27.98 -50.81 -26.89
C VAL A 66 27.69 -49.64 -25.93
N SER A 67 28.66 -48.75 -25.71
CA SER A 67 28.44 -47.55 -24.87
C SER A 67 27.42 -46.58 -25.48
N HIS A 68 27.43 -46.39 -26.80
CA HIS A 68 26.49 -45.50 -27.49
C HIS A 68 25.07 -46.09 -27.52
N VAL A 69 24.93 -47.40 -27.70
CA VAL A 69 23.63 -48.10 -27.58
C VAL A 69 23.07 -47.93 -26.16
N GLN A 70 23.88 -48.17 -25.12
CA GLN A 70 23.46 -47.99 -23.73
C GLN A 70 23.10 -46.53 -23.41
N CYS A 71 23.77 -45.55 -24.02
CA CYS A 71 23.40 -44.15 -23.89
C CYS A 71 22.07 -43.85 -24.62
N GLN A 72 21.84 -44.37 -25.82
CA GLN A 72 20.58 -44.20 -26.56
C GLN A 72 19.38 -44.86 -25.86
N GLU A 73 19.56 -46.04 -25.25
CA GLU A 73 18.50 -46.70 -24.47
C GLU A 73 18.14 -45.93 -23.18
N LYS A 74 19.11 -45.21 -22.61
CA LYS A 74 18.90 -44.34 -21.43
C LYS A 74 18.40 -42.95 -21.78
N GLN A 75 18.51 -42.53 -23.04
CA GLN A 75 18.11 -41.20 -23.49
C GLN A 75 16.63 -41.23 -23.88
N GLN A 76 15.78 -40.52 -23.12
CA GLN A 76 14.35 -40.42 -23.41
C GLN A 76 14.15 -39.85 -24.83
N GLN A 77 13.27 -40.48 -25.61
CA GLN A 77 12.99 -40.05 -26.98
C GLN A 77 12.46 -38.61 -26.97
N LEU A 78 13.06 -37.73 -27.79
CA LEU A 78 12.64 -36.33 -27.93
C LEU A 78 11.13 -36.22 -28.24
N GLY A 79 10.53 -37.23 -28.88
CA GLY A 79 9.08 -37.31 -29.12
C GLY A 79 8.20 -37.33 -27.87
N GLN A 80 8.70 -37.80 -26.71
CA GLN A 80 7.97 -37.71 -25.42
C GLN A 80 7.89 -36.28 -24.88
N PHE A 81 8.82 -35.41 -25.25
CA PHE A 81 8.70 -33.97 -24.97
C PHE A 81 7.65 -33.27 -25.84
N PHE A 82 7.29 -33.87 -26.99
CA PHE A 82 6.34 -33.30 -27.95
C PHE A 82 4.98 -34.04 -27.97
N SER A 83 4.80 -35.11 -27.21
CA SER A 83 3.53 -35.83 -27.15
C SER A 83 2.49 -35.10 -26.27
N LYS A 84 1.57 -34.40 -26.93
CA LYS A 84 0.20 -34.04 -26.49
C LYS A 84 0.06 -32.97 -25.37
N ARG A 85 0.31 -31.70 -25.70
CA ARG A 85 -0.10 -30.52 -24.89
C ARG A 85 -1.60 -30.50 -24.51
N ASN A 86 -2.48 -31.22 -25.22
CA ASN A 86 -3.91 -31.25 -24.88
C ASN A 86 -4.23 -32.06 -23.62
N SER A 87 -3.48 -33.13 -23.33
CA SER A 87 -3.87 -34.05 -22.24
C SER A 87 -3.61 -33.51 -20.83
N ASP A 88 -2.57 -32.69 -20.65
CA ASP A 88 -2.34 -31.99 -19.38
C ASP A 88 -3.36 -30.86 -19.15
N SER A 89 -3.84 -30.22 -20.22
CA SER A 89 -4.89 -29.20 -20.14
C SER A 89 -6.22 -29.79 -19.65
N ASP A 90 -6.56 -31.03 -20.00
CA ASP A 90 -7.79 -31.67 -19.54
C ASP A 90 -7.70 -32.12 -18.07
N VAL A 91 -6.51 -32.56 -17.62
CA VAL A 91 -6.27 -32.86 -16.21
C VAL A 91 -6.38 -31.60 -15.37
N ILE A 92 -5.67 -30.52 -15.70
CA ILE A 92 -5.77 -29.27 -14.93
C ILE A 92 -7.18 -28.68 -14.98
N ARG A 93 -7.91 -28.82 -16.10
CA ARG A 93 -9.33 -28.43 -16.18
C ARG A 93 -10.18 -29.20 -15.17
N ALA A 94 -10.01 -30.52 -15.08
CA ALA A 94 -10.73 -31.33 -14.08
C ALA A 94 -10.36 -30.93 -12.64
N GLU A 95 -9.09 -30.60 -12.39
CA GLU A 95 -8.62 -30.13 -11.08
C GLU A 95 -9.21 -28.76 -10.72
N CYS A 96 -9.30 -27.83 -11.68
CA CYS A 96 -9.96 -26.53 -11.51
C CYS A 96 -11.47 -26.69 -11.27
N LEU A 97 -12.16 -27.53 -12.04
CA LEU A 97 -13.60 -27.79 -11.84
C LEU A 97 -13.89 -28.36 -10.46
N PHE A 98 -13.10 -29.34 -10.02
CA PHE A 98 -13.26 -29.90 -8.68
C PHE A 98 -12.92 -28.88 -7.59
N THR A 99 -11.89 -28.04 -7.78
CA THR A 99 -11.57 -26.95 -6.86
C THR A 99 -12.73 -25.96 -6.76
N GLY A 100 -13.34 -25.58 -7.89
CA GLY A 100 -14.54 -24.74 -7.93
C GLY A 100 -15.71 -25.36 -7.17
N PHE A 101 -15.95 -26.67 -7.35
CA PHE A 101 -16.96 -27.41 -6.59
C PHE A 101 -16.72 -27.35 -5.07
N LEU A 102 -15.47 -27.46 -4.61
CA LEU A 102 -15.16 -27.31 -3.18
C LEU A 102 -15.51 -25.91 -2.67
N LEU A 103 -15.18 -24.86 -3.43
CA LEU A 103 -15.45 -23.47 -3.07
C LEU A 103 -16.95 -23.17 -3.05
N GLU A 104 -17.68 -23.57 -4.10
CA GLU A 104 -19.12 -23.34 -4.26
C GLU A 104 -19.93 -23.95 -3.11
N HIS A 105 -19.54 -25.13 -2.64
CA HIS A 105 -20.24 -25.85 -1.59
C HIS A 105 -19.61 -25.71 -0.21
N ASN A 106 -18.64 -24.79 -0.04
CA ASN A 106 -17.94 -24.54 1.23
C ASN A 106 -17.34 -25.81 1.85
N LEU A 107 -16.80 -26.70 1.01
CA LEU A 107 -16.19 -27.95 1.46
C LEU A 107 -14.73 -27.72 1.88
N PRO A 108 -14.25 -28.42 2.94
CA PRO A 108 -12.85 -28.33 3.34
C PRO A 108 -11.90 -28.72 2.21
N LEU A 109 -10.83 -27.95 2.00
CA LEU A 109 -9.83 -28.28 0.96
C LEU A 109 -9.15 -29.64 1.19
N THR A 110 -9.14 -30.15 2.42
CA THR A 110 -8.65 -31.50 2.77
C THR A 110 -9.42 -32.63 2.07
N VAL A 111 -10.64 -32.38 1.58
CA VAL A 111 -11.40 -33.35 0.80
C VAL A 111 -10.64 -33.76 -0.47
N SER A 112 -9.84 -32.86 -1.06
CA SER A 112 -9.04 -33.12 -2.26
C SER A 112 -8.04 -34.29 -2.10
N ASP A 113 -7.54 -34.54 -0.89
CA ASP A 113 -6.53 -35.58 -0.62
C ASP A 113 -7.05 -37.00 -0.96
N HIS A 114 -8.37 -37.20 -0.91
CA HIS A 114 -9.00 -38.50 -1.16
C HIS A 114 -9.57 -38.64 -2.57
N VAL A 115 -9.73 -37.54 -3.30
CA VAL A 115 -10.48 -37.51 -4.55
C VAL A 115 -9.71 -38.19 -5.68
N GLY A 116 -8.40 -37.98 -5.80
CA GLY A 116 -7.57 -38.67 -6.79
C GLY A 116 -7.66 -40.20 -6.71
N PRO A 117 -7.41 -40.83 -5.54
CA PRO A 117 -7.63 -42.26 -5.33
C PRO A 117 -9.06 -42.73 -5.65
N LEU A 118 -10.08 -41.95 -5.28
CA LEU A 118 -11.48 -42.28 -5.51
C LEU A 118 -11.84 -42.26 -7.01
N LEU A 119 -11.46 -41.21 -7.74
CA LEU A 119 -11.71 -41.08 -9.18
C LEU A 119 -11.08 -42.22 -9.97
N ARG A 120 -9.88 -42.68 -9.58
CA ARG A 120 -9.22 -43.85 -10.19
C ARG A 120 -10.01 -45.14 -10.03
N LYS A 121 -10.72 -45.31 -8.91
CA LYS A 121 -11.60 -46.46 -8.67
C LYS A 121 -12.95 -46.33 -9.37
N MET A 122 -13.53 -45.14 -9.38
CA MET A 122 -14.83 -44.88 -10.03
C MET A 122 -14.74 -44.95 -11.56
N PHE A 123 -13.62 -44.50 -12.13
CA PHE A 123 -13.43 -44.37 -13.58
C PHE A 123 -12.13 -45.05 -14.04
N PRO A 124 -12.03 -46.39 -13.94
CA PRO A 124 -10.77 -47.12 -14.15
C PRO A 124 -10.22 -47.03 -15.58
N THR A 125 -11.07 -46.71 -16.56
CA THR A 125 -10.67 -46.57 -17.97
C THR A 125 -10.25 -45.15 -18.35
N SER A 126 -10.54 -44.14 -17.53
CA SER A 126 -10.30 -42.73 -17.85
C SER A 126 -8.84 -42.32 -17.64
N ASP A 127 -8.19 -41.83 -18.70
CA ASP A 127 -6.81 -41.31 -18.63
C ASP A 127 -6.71 -40.05 -17.75
N VAL A 128 -7.73 -39.20 -17.75
CA VAL A 128 -7.80 -38.01 -16.89
C VAL A 128 -7.88 -38.43 -15.42
N ALA A 129 -8.73 -39.41 -15.09
CA ALA A 129 -8.87 -39.91 -13.72
C ALA A 129 -7.59 -40.57 -13.20
N LYS A 130 -6.90 -41.34 -14.05
CA LYS A 130 -5.60 -41.96 -13.72
C LYS A 130 -4.52 -40.94 -13.38
N ARG A 131 -4.52 -39.80 -14.06
CA ARG A 131 -3.53 -38.72 -13.93
C ARG A 131 -3.94 -37.63 -12.94
N TYR A 132 -5.17 -37.66 -12.43
CA TYR A 132 -5.66 -36.67 -11.46
C TYR A 132 -4.82 -36.73 -10.18
N GLY A 133 -4.04 -35.68 -9.93
CA GLY A 133 -3.07 -35.60 -8.85
C GLY A 133 -3.27 -34.41 -7.92
N CYS A 134 -4.45 -33.78 -7.96
CA CYS A 134 -4.76 -32.61 -7.14
C CYS A 134 -5.15 -33.01 -5.71
N ALA A 135 -4.15 -32.94 -4.84
CA ALA A 135 -4.30 -32.97 -3.39
C ALA A 135 -4.20 -31.55 -2.82
N ARG A 136 -4.26 -31.40 -1.49
CA ARG A 136 -4.45 -30.11 -0.81
C ARG A 136 -3.51 -29.00 -1.26
N THR A 137 -2.21 -29.26 -1.40
CA THR A 137 -1.23 -28.23 -1.81
C THR A 137 -1.52 -27.68 -3.21
N LYS A 138 -1.86 -28.56 -4.16
CA LYS A 138 -2.19 -28.16 -5.53
C LYS A 138 -3.54 -27.46 -5.58
N THR A 139 -4.52 -27.95 -4.82
CA THR A 139 -5.82 -27.28 -4.66
C THR A 139 -5.66 -25.86 -4.13
N SER A 140 -4.86 -25.65 -3.07
CA SER A 140 -4.57 -24.32 -2.54
C SER A 140 -3.89 -23.40 -3.55
N ALA A 141 -2.97 -23.92 -4.36
CA ALA A 141 -2.35 -23.16 -5.43
C ALA A 141 -3.36 -22.74 -6.51
N ILE A 142 -4.27 -23.64 -6.90
CA ILE A 142 -5.35 -23.34 -7.86
C ILE A 142 -6.31 -22.28 -7.30
N VAL A 143 -6.69 -22.38 -6.02
CA VAL A 143 -7.51 -21.35 -5.34
C VAL A 143 -6.80 -19.99 -5.39
N GLY A 144 -5.49 -19.95 -5.14
CA GLY A 144 -4.69 -18.73 -5.24
C GLY A 144 -4.73 -18.12 -6.64
N GLU A 145 -4.58 -18.94 -7.68
CA GLU A 145 -4.65 -18.48 -9.07
C GLU A 145 -6.05 -17.98 -9.46
N MET A 146 -7.11 -18.65 -9.01
CA MET A 146 -8.49 -18.19 -9.20
C MET A 146 -8.75 -16.84 -8.52
N ALA A 147 -8.19 -16.63 -7.32
CA ALA A 147 -8.28 -15.37 -6.60
C ALA A 147 -7.52 -14.26 -7.35
N ASN A 148 -6.28 -14.52 -7.79
CA ASN A 148 -5.49 -13.57 -8.58
C ASN A 148 -6.22 -13.14 -9.86
N HIS A 149 -6.74 -14.10 -10.63
CA HIS A 149 -7.52 -13.81 -11.83
C HIS A 149 -8.75 -12.93 -11.55
N THR A 150 -9.42 -13.15 -10.43
CA THR A 150 -10.55 -12.32 -9.99
C THR A 150 -10.09 -10.92 -9.59
N GLN A 151 -9.00 -10.80 -8.83
CA GLN A 151 -8.42 -9.52 -8.42
C GLN A 151 -7.96 -8.69 -9.62
N GLU A 152 -7.31 -9.28 -10.62
CA GLU A 152 -6.88 -8.59 -11.83
C GLU A 152 -8.04 -7.90 -12.56
N ARG A 153 -9.18 -8.60 -12.68
CA ARG A 153 -10.40 -8.03 -13.28
C ARG A 153 -10.96 -6.85 -12.48
N ILE A 154 -11.00 -6.98 -11.16
CA ILE A 154 -11.40 -5.89 -10.26
C ILE A 154 -10.45 -4.71 -10.46
N VAL A 155 -9.15 -4.91 -10.30
CA VAL A 155 -8.11 -3.87 -10.38
C VAL A 155 -8.12 -3.15 -11.73
N SER A 156 -8.30 -3.88 -12.83
CA SER A 156 -8.45 -3.29 -14.17
C SER A 156 -9.59 -2.26 -14.21
N SER A 157 -10.74 -2.59 -13.60
CA SER A 157 -11.88 -1.68 -13.49
C SER A 157 -11.59 -0.48 -12.59
N LEU A 158 -10.95 -0.71 -11.43
CA LEU A 158 -10.62 0.35 -10.46
C LEU A 158 -9.63 1.37 -11.02
N LYS A 159 -8.75 0.96 -11.94
CA LYS A 159 -7.78 1.86 -12.59
C LYS A 159 -8.40 2.83 -13.60
N GLN A 160 -9.61 2.53 -14.08
CA GLN A 160 -10.25 3.28 -15.17
C GLN A 160 -11.49 4.06 -14.73
N LYS A 161 -12.13 3.65 -13.62
CA LYS A 161 -13.42 4.19 -13.18
C LYS A 161 -13.37 4.62 -11.71
N VAL A 162 -14.28 5.51 -11.34
CA VAL A 162 -14.48 5.89 -9.93
C VAL A 162 -14.95 4.67 -9.13
N PHE A 163 -14.42 4.52 -7.92
CA PHE A 163 -14.79 3.48 -6.97
C PHE A 163 -14.84 4.05 -5.55
N SER A 164 -15.51 3.32 -4.65
CA SER A 164 -15.44 3.55 -3.21
C SER A 164 -14.80 2.37 -2.50
N VAL A 165 -14.20 2.64 -1.34
CA VAL A 165 -13.58 1.63 -0.49
C VAL A 165 -14.35 1.56 0.82
N ALA A 166 -14.73 0.35 1.23
CA ALA A 166 -15.33 0.05 2.53
C ALA A 166 -14.42 -0.93 3.28
N ILE A 167 -14.32 -0.72 4.59
CA ILE A 167 -13.48 -1.51 5.48
C ILE A 167 -14.15 -1.63 6.84
N ASP A 168 -13.99 -2.78 7.47
CA ASP A 168 -14.34 -3.01 8.88
C ASP A 168 -13.33 -3.97 9.51
N GLY A 169 -13.21 -3.96 10.83
CA GLY A 169 -12.32 -4.86 11.57
C GLY A 169 -13.05 -6.11 12.07
N SER A 170 -12.40 -7.27 12.03
CA SER A 170 -12.94 -8.48 12.67
C SER A 170 -12.90 -8.37 14.20
N ASN A 171 -13.87 -9.03 14.85
CA ASN A 171 -13.95 -9.11 16.31
C ASN A 171 -13.14 -10.30 16.88
N ASP A 172 -12.36 -11.00 16.06
CA ASP A 172 -11.64 -12.20 16.49
C ASP A 172 -10.38 -11.84 17.30
N SER A 173 -10.25 -12.49 18.46
CA SER A 173 -9.17 -12.31 19.43
C SER A 173 -7.79 -12.77 18.94
N HIS A 174 -7.72 -13.64 17.92
CA HIS A 174 -6.46 -14.21 17.46
C HIS A 174 -5.82 -13.47 16.27
N SER A 175 -6.62 -12.79 15.43
CA SER A 175 -6.14 -12.04 14.27
C SER A 175 -7.11 -10.92 13.91
N GLN A 176 -6.61 -9.68 13.90
CA GLN A 176 -7.38 -8.51 13.48
C GLN A 176 -7.40 -8.46 11.95
N LEU A 177 -8.46 -9.02 11.36
CA LEU A 177 -8.66 -9.06 9.92
C LEU A 177 -9.41 -7.81 9.47
N TYR A 178 -9.00 -7.28 8.33
CA TYR A 178 -9.57 -6.10 7.71
C TYR A 178 -9.86 -6.38 6.23
N PRO A 179 -11.10 -6.81 5.90
CA PRO A 179 -11.53 -6.90 4.51
C PRO A 179 -11.57 -5.51 3.87
N ILE A 180 -10.87 -5.37 2.76
CA ILE A 180 -10.92 -4.20 1.89
C ILE A 180 -11.92 -4.51 0.78
N VAL A 181 -13.11 -3.93 0.88
CA VAL A 181 -14.19 -4.09 -0.09
C VAL A 181 -14.21 -2.87 -0.99
N VAL A 182 -14.31 -3.09 -2.30
CA VAL A 182 -14.44 -2.02 -3.29
C VAL A 182 -15.83 -2.07 -3.92
N THR A 183 -16.43 -0.91 -4.12
CA THR A 183 -17.68 -0.76 -4.87
C THR A 183 -17.39 0.06 -6.12
N TYR A 184 -17.67 -0.51 -7.29
CA TYR A 184 -17.31 0.06 -8.58
C TYR A 184 -18.31 -0.34 -9.67
N VAL A 185 -18.25 0.32 -10.83
CA VAL A 185 -19.08 -0.07 -11.99
C VAL A 185 -18.36 -1.15 -12.79
N GLY A 186 -18.87 -2.38 -12.75
CA GLY A 186 -18.30 -3.54 -13.42
C GLY A 186 -18.31 -3.45 -14.95
N GLU A 187 -17.77 -4.48 -15.61
CA GLU A 187 -17.78 -4.62 -17.08
C GLU A 187 -19.21 -4.70 -17.63
N SER A 188 -20.14 -5.22 -16.83
CA SER A 188 -21.57 -5.28 -17.14
C SER A 188 -22.27 -3.92 -17.14
N GLY A 189 -21.60 -2.86 -16.68
CA GLY A 189 -22.20 -1.54 -16.45
C GLY A 189 -23.01 -1.43 -15.16
N LEU A 190 -23.12 -2.50 -14.37
CA LEU A 190 -23.78 -2.50 -13.07
C LEU A 190 -22.81 -2.18 -11.94
N VAL A 191 -23.35 -1.66 -10.83
CA VAL A 191 -22.57 -1.44 -9.61
C VAL A 191 -22.34 -2.79 -8.92
N GLU A 192 -21.08 -3.10 -8.62
CA GLU A 192 -20.65 -4.32 -7.96
C GLU A 192 -19.84 -3.99 -6.71
N SER A 193 -20.15 -4.66 -5.60
CA SER A 193 -19.33 -4.65 -4.39
C SER A 193 -18.59 -5.98 -4.28
N ARG A 194 -17.25 -5.92 -4.20
CA ARG A 194 -16.37 -7.09 -4.20
C ARG A 194 -15.26 -6.93 -3.17
N LEU A 195 -14.84 -8.05 -2.58
CA LEU A 195 -13.63 -8.10 -1.76
C LEU A 195 -12.41 -7.94 -2.66
N LEU A 196 -11.61 -6.91 -2.43
CA LEU A 196 -10.34 -6.69 -3.12
C LEU A 196 -9.21 -7.45 -2.42
N SER A 197 -9.13 -7.32 -1.09
CA SER A 197 -8.07 -7.94 -0.30
C SER A 197 -8.54 -8.19 1.13
N LEU A 198 -7.97 -9.21 1.78
CA LEU A 198 -8.15 -9.47 3.21
C LEU A 198 -6.82 -9.27 3.92
N CYS A 199 -6.69 -8.17 4.64
CA CYS A 199 -5.45 -7.80 5.31
C CYS A 199 -5.49 -8.21 6.79
N THR A 200 -4.32 -8.50 7.36
CA THR A 200 -4.19 -8.76 8.80
C THR A 200 -3.40 -7.63 9.44
N LEU A 201 -3.93 -7.01 10.49
CA LEU A 201 -3.25 -5.96 11.22
C LEU A 201 -2.45 -6.54 12.38
N THR A 202 -1.15 -6.27 12.41
CA THR A 202 -0.29 -6.56 13.54
C THR A 202 -0.16 -5.32 14.43
N GLY A 203 -0.54 -5.42 15.71
CA GLY A 203 -0.39 -4.34 16.68
C GLY A 203 -1.69 -3.61 17.01
N GLN A 204 -1.62 -2.31 17.30
CA GLN A 204 -2.80 -1.53 17.71
C GLN A 204 -3.68 -1.15 16.51
N ALA A 205 -4.99 -1.39 16.62
CA ALA A 205 -6.03 -0.89 15.73
C ALA A 205 -6.26 0.62 15.92
N SER A 206 -5.27 1.42 15.52
CA SER A 206 -5.36 2.88 15.43
C SER A 206 -5.82 3.30 14.03
N GLY A 207 -6.47 4.46 13.91
CA GLY A 207 -6.89 4.99 12.60
C GLY A 207 -5.72 5.14 11.61
N ARG A 208 -4.52 5.48 12.12
CA ARG A 208 -3.29 5.55 11.33
C ARG A 208 -2.88 4.20 10.75
N ASN A 209 -2.83 3.17 11.60
CA ASN A 209 -2.39 1.84 11.17
C ASN A 209 -3.38 1.20 10.19
N ILE A 210 -4.68 1.41 10.42
CA ILE A 210 -5.73 0.98 9.49
C ILE A 210 -5.62 1.75 8.16
N GLY A 211 -5.37 3.07 8.23
CA GLY A 211 -5.13 3.89 7.04
C GLY A 211 -3.93 3.39 6.22
N ASN A 212 -2.79 3.14 6.86
CA ASN A 212 -1.60 2.60 6.20
C ASN A 212 -1.86 1.22 5.58
N LEU A 213 -2.59 0.35 6.27
CA LEU A 213 -2.97 -0.97 5.74
C LEU A 213 -3.75 -0.86 4.43
N ILE A 214 -4.70 0.08 4.35
CA ILE A 214 -5.47 0.34 3.12
C ILE A 214 -4.54 0.86 2.02
N LEU A 215 -3.67 1.81 2.36
CA LEU A 215 -2.74 2.41 1.41
C LEU A 215 -1.77 1.40 0.82
N GLU A 216 -1.17 0.56 1.67
CA GLU A 216 -0.26 -0.50 1.25
C GLU A 216 -0.99 -1.51 0.35
N ALA A 217 -2.21 -1.91 0.71
CA ALA A 217 -3.00 -2.80 -0.12
C ALA A 217 -3.31 -2.18 -1.50
N LEU A 218 -3.82 -0.95 -1.55
CA LEU A 218 -4.11 -0.26 -2.83
C LEU A 218 -2.84 -0.04 -3.67
N ALA A 219 -1.73 0.33 -3.02
CA ALA A 219 -0.44 0.50 -3.67
C ALA A 219 0.10 -0.81 -4.25
N SER A 220 -0.10 -1.94 -3.57
CA SER A 220 0.31 -3.26 -4.09
C SER A 220 -0.36 -3.62 -5.43
N PHE A 221 -1.54 -3.06 -5.71
CA PHE A 221 -2.27 -3.23 -6.96
C PHE A 221 -1.97 -2.13 -8.00
N HIS A 222 -1.05 -1.21 -7.71
CA HIS A 222 -0.74 -0.02 -8.51
C HIS A 222 -1.99 0.83 -8.78
N ILE A 223 -2.91 0.92 -7.82
CA ILE A 223 -4.05 1.82 -7.91
C ILE A 223 -3.53 3.22 -7.53
N PRO A 224 -3.58 4.21 -8.43
CA PRO A 224 -2.86 5.47 -8.28
C PRO A 224 -3.22 6.19 -6.97
N ASN A 225 -2.16 6.49 -6.23
CA ASN A 225 -2.24 6.93 -4.85
C ASN A 225 -2.32 8.48 -4.80
N ILE A 226 -3.53 9.03 -4.68
CA ILE A 226 -3.75 10.48 -4.49
C ILE A 226 -3.55 10.88 -3.01
N ILE A 227 -3.52 9.90 -2.10
CA ILE A 227 -3.55 10.10 -0.65
C ILE A 227 -2.26 10.73 -0.07
N PRO A 228 -1.04 10.50 -0.58
CA PRO A 228 0.17 11.14 -0.03
C PRO A 228 0.11 12.67 -0.03
N ILE A 229 -0.65 13.25 -0.97
CA ILE A 229 -0.85 14.70 -1.09
C ILE A 229 -1.55 15.26 0.16
N PHE A 230 -2.51 14.53 0.71
CA PHE A 230 -3.32 14.96 1.85
C PHE A 230 -2.77 14.51 3.20
N GLU A 231 -1.80 13.59 3.21
CA GLU A 231 -1.30 12.95 4.43
C GLU A 231 -0.72 13.95 5.44
N LYS A 232 0.09 14.92 4.97
CA LYS A 232 0.69 15.95 5.84
C LYS A 232 -0.37 16.77 6.59
N VAL A 233 -1.39 17.23 5.87
CA VAL A 233 -2.49 18.02 6.47
C VAL A 233 -3.34 17.15 7.39
N ASN A 234 -3.64 15.91 6.98
CA ASN A 234 -4.42 14.97 7.79
C ASN A 234 -3.71 14.62 9.11
N LEU A 235 -2.41 14.38 9.10
CA LEU A 235 -1.62 14.16 10.32
C LEU A 235 -1.70 15.36 11.25
N SER A 236 -1.65 16.57 10.71
CA SER A 236 -1.76 17.81 11.48
C SER A 236 -3.16 17.98 12.08
N LEU A 237 -4.21 17.70 11.32
CA LEU A 237 -5.60 17.70 11.82
C LEU A 237 -5.85 16.62 12.88
N GLN A 238 -5.08 15.54 12.87
CA GLN A 238 -5.20 14.46 13.85
C GLN A 238 -4.30 14.65 15.08
N ALA A 239 -3.48 15.71 15.12
CA ALA A 239 -2.54 15.95 16.20
C ALA A 239 -3.26 16.15 17.55
N GLN A 240 -2.59 15.77 18.64
CA GLN A 240 -3.03 16.11 20.00
C GLN A 240 -2.54 17.50 20.41
N ALA A 241 -1.42 17.95 19.85
CA ALA A 241 -0.90 19.29 20.11
C ALA A 241 -1.76 20.35 19.39
N PRO A 242 -1.92 21.55 19.95
CA PRO A 242 -2.60 22.66 19.28
C PRO A 242 -1.98 23.01 17.91
N GLN A 243 -2.75 22.94 16.83
CA GLN A 243 -2.29 23.28 15.46
C GLN A 243 -2.99 24.49 14.84
N ILE A 244 -3.85 25.20 15.58
CA ILE A 244 -4.66 26.30 15.00
C ILE A 244 -3.81 27.40 14.34
N HIS A 245 -2.65 27.69 14.93
CA HIS A 245 -1.67 28.68 14.47
C HIS A 245 -1.04 28.38 13.10
N VAL A 246 -0.97 27.10 12.70
CA VAL A 246 -0.38 26.67 11.41
C VAL A 246 -1.40 26.04 10.46
N LEU A 247 -2.63 25.80 10.91
CA LEU A 247 -3.63 25.09 10.11
C LEU A 247 -3.89 25.81 8.79
N ARG A 248 -4.08 27.14 8.82
CA ARG A 248 -4.32 27.92 7.60
C ARG A 248 -3.15 27.84 6.63
N SER A 249 -1.92 27.99 7.10
CA SER A 249 -0.73 27.91 6.24
C SER A 249 -0.58 26.52 5.62
N LEU A 250 -0.84 25.45 6.38
CA LEU A 250 -0.81 24.08 5.88
C LEU A 250 -1.86 23.82 4.79
N LEU A 251 -3.08 24.35 4.95
CA LEU A 251 -4.13 24.24 3.94
C LEU A 251 -3.81 25.04 2.67
N LEU A 252 -3.18 26.20 2.80
CA LEU A 252 -2.68 26.99 1.66
C LEU A 252 -1.50 26.32 0.96
N GLU A 253 -0.58 25.69 1.70
CA GLU A 253 0.50 24.88 1.14
C GLU A 253 -0.07 23.72 0.31
N LEU A 254 -1.05 22.99 0.85
CA LEU A 254 -1.72 21.92 0.12
C LEU A 254 -2.37 22.43 -1.17
N LEU A 255 -3.04 23.58 -1.12
CA LEU A 255 -3.63 24.19 -2.32
C LEU A 255 -2.55 24.56 -3.34
N ARG A 256 -1.43 25.14 -2.89
CA ARG A 256 -0.28 25.48 -3.75
C ARG A 256 0.36 24.24 -4.36
N ASP A 257 0.49 23.16 -3.61
CA ASP A 257 1.04 21.89 -4.09
C ASP A 257 0.16 21.29 -5.18
N ILE A 258 -1.17 21.36 -5.04
CA ILE A 258 -2.10 20.92 -6.09
C ILE A 258 -1.99 21.83 -7.30
N PHE A 259 -1.98 23.16 -7.13
CA PHE A 259 -1.77 24.07 -8.26
C PHE A 259 -0.46 23.80 -8.99
N SER A 260 0.63 23.50 -8.28
CA SER A 260 1.93 23.24 -8.88
C SER A 260 1.91 22.08 -9.89
N ARG A 261 0.91 21.19 -9.83
CA ARG A 261 0.76 20.04 -10.72
C ARG A 261 0.20 20.41 -12.09
N PHE A 262 -0.63 21.45 -12.18
CA PHE A 262 -1.36 21.77 -13.41
C PHE A 262 -1.39 23.24 -13.81
N VAL A 263 -1.01 24.16 -12.92
CA VAL A 263 -0.92 25.60 -13.19
C VAL A 263 0.52 25.96 -13.54
N ASN A 264 0.68 26.89 -14.49
CA ASN A 264 1.97 27.39 -14.93
C ASN A 264 2.74 28.05 -13.77
N PRO A 265 4.03 27.73 -13.56
CA PRO A 265 4.83 28.34 -12.49
C PRO A 265 4.92 29.86 -12.59
N SER A 266 4.92 30.42 -13.79
CA SER A 266 4.91 31.87 -14.03
C SER A 266 3.61 32.52 -13.52
N TRP A 267 2.46 31.84 -13.68
CA TRP A 267 1.17 32.31 -13.18
C TRP A 267 1.13 32.25 -11.65
N LEU A 268 1.61 31.14 -11.07
CA LEU A 268 1.72 30.96 -9.62
C LEU A 268 2.61 32.01 -8.96
N LYS A 269 3.70 32.42 -9.62
CA LYS A 269 4.62 33.46 -9.11
C LYS A 269 4.05 34.87 -9.26
N ARG A 270 3.23 35.12 -10.28
CA ARG A 270 2.66 36.45 -10.56
C ARG A 270 1.53 36.81 -9.60
N SER A 271 0.80 35.82 -9.07
CA SER A 271 -0.30 36.09 -8.14
C SER A 271 0.21 36.36 -6.72
N PRO A 272 -0.06 37.55 -6.14
CA PRO A 272 0.30 37.85 -4.75
C PRO A 272 -0.52 37.05 -3.75
N GLU A 273 -1.76 36.68 -4.11
CA GLU A 273 -2.67 35.94 -3.25
C GLU A 273 -3.09 34.62 -3.91
N LEU A 274 -2.81 33.52 -3.23
CA LEU A 274 -3.09 32.17 -3.73
C LEU A 274 -4.59 31.93 -3.96
N LEU A 275 -5.44 32.54 -3.12
CA LEU A 275 -6.90 32.38 -3.17
C LEU A 275 -7.56 33.14 -4.32
N ASN A 276 -6.84 34.07 -4.97
CA ASN A 276 -7.34 34.86 -6.09
C ASN A 276 -6.69 34.46 -7.43
N LEU A 277 -5.89 33.40 -7.43
CA LEU A 277 -5.25 32.88 -8.63
C LEU A 277 -6.31 32.34 -9.61
N ASP A 278 -6.27 32.79 -10.86
CA ASP A 278 -7.00 32.14 -11.94
C ASP A 278 -6.26 30.87 -12.38
N TYR A 279 -6.97 29.75 -12.32
CA TYR A 279 -6.52 28.43 -12.77
C TYR A 279 -7.53 27.74 -13.68
N HIS A 280 -8.63 28.41 -14.06
CA HIS A 280 -9.63 27.86 -14.98
C HIS A 280 -9.23 28.07 -16.43
N SER A 281 -8.57 29.19 -16.74
CA SER A 281 -8.15 29.51 -18.09
C SER A 281 -7.06 28.56 -18.59
N ARG A 282 -7.14 28.19 -19.87
CA ARG A 282 -6.13 27.31 -20.49
C ARG A 282 -4.74 27.96 -20.52
N GLU A 283 -4.68 29.28 -20.58
CA GLU A 283 -3.45 30.09 -20.53
C GLU A 283 -2.75 29.98 -19.17
N ALA A 284 -3.52 29.86 -18.08
CA ALA A 284 -2.98 29.64 -16.75
C ALA A 284 -2.46 28.22 -16.53
N GLN A 285 -2.97 27.26 -17.30
CA GLN A 285 -2.67 25.84 -17.14
C GLN A 285 -1.45 25.40 -17.95
N LYS A 286 -0.75 24.41 -17.43
CA LYS A 286 0.38 23.77 -18.10
C LYS A 286 -0.06 23.05 -19.38
N GLY A 287 0.87 22.92 -20.31
CA GLY A 287 0.73 22.01 -21.46
C GLY A 287 0.59 20.56 -21.01
N ASP A 288 0.10 19.69 -21.90
CA ASP A 288 -0.15 18.26 -21.62
C ASP A 288 1.13 17.57 -21.12
N GLU A 289 2.26 17.92 -21.73
CA GLU A 289 3.56 17.34 -21.39
C GLU A 289 4.05 17.73 -19.99
N ASP A 290 3.62 18.88 -19.46
CA ASP A 290 4.12 19.44 -18.21
C ASP A 290 3.20 19.17 -17.00
N LEU A 291 2.06 18.51 -17.22
CA LEU A 291 1.16 18.07 -16.15
C LEU A 291 1.82 17.02 -15.26
N ILE A 292 1.79 17.23 -13.95
CA ILE A 292 2.34 16.28 -12.97
C ILE A 292 1.28 15.22 -12.62
N ILE A 293 1.27 14.14 -13.40
CA ILE A 293 0.36 12.99 -13.25
C ILE A 293 1.03 11.72 -12.68
N GLY A 294 2.35 11.77 -12.46
CA GLY A 294 3.17 10.63 -12.04
C GLY A 294 3.71 9.80 -13.21
N GLN A 295 4.91 9.23 -13.04
CA GLN A 295 5.63 8.54 -14.12
C GLN A 295 4.96 7.24 -14.56
N GLU A 296 4.35 6.51 -13.62
CA GLU A 296 3.59 5.30 -13.91
C GLU A 296 2.40 5.61 -14.82
N THR A 297 1.61 6.64 -14.45
CA THR A 297 0.48 7.12 -15.25
C THR A 297 0.95 7.57 -16.64
N ARG A 298 2.05 8.32 -16.73
CA ARG A 298 2.59 8.79 -18.00
C ARG A 298 2.94 7.64 -18.94
N THR A 299 3.58 6.58 -18.42
CA THR A 299 3.92 5.38 -19.18
C THR A 299 2.69 4.67 -19.79
N VAL A 300 1.53 4.78 -19.13
CA VAL A 300 0.26 4.25 -19.65
C VAL A 300 -0.29 5.16 -20.74
N VAL A 301 -0.30 6.48 -20.49
CA VAL A 301 -0.83 7.50 -21.42
C VAL A 301 -0.05 7.51 -22.73
N ASP A 302 1.27 7.38 -22.69
CA ASP A 302 2.14 7.37 -23.88
C ASP A 302 1.82 6.20 -24.85
N LYS A 303 1.14 5.15 -24.37
CA LYS A 303 0.70 4.00 -25.18
C LYS A 303 -0.68 4.19 -25.81
N LEU A 304 -1.42 5.20 -25.40
CA LEU A 304 -2.76 5.49 -25.91
C LEU A 304 -2.70 6.17 -27.29
N LYS A 305 -3.81 6.15 -28.03
CA LYS A 305 -3.93 6.90 -29.28
C LYS A 305 -3.96 8.41 -29.02
N PRO A 306 -3.57 9.26 -29.98
CA PRO A 306 -3.56 10.71 -29.79
C PRO A 306 -4.90 11.31 -29.30
N SER A 307 -6.03 10.80 -29.80
CA SER A 307 -7.36 11.23 -29.36
C SER A 307 -7.66 10.87 -27.90
N GLU A 308 -7.25 9.67 -27.47
CA GLU A 308 -7.42 9.17 -26.10
C GLU A 308 -6.48 9.91 -25.13
N GLN A 309 -5.28 10.28 -25.58
CA GLN A 309 -4.36 11.12 -24.81
C GLN A 309 -4.95 12.51 -24.56
N GLN A 310 -5.51 13.15 -25.60
CA GLN A 310 -6.14 14.46 -25.47
C GLN A 310 -7.29 14.42 -24.46
N GLU A 311 -8.20 13.45 -24.60
CA GLU A 311 -9.33 13.27 -23.67
C GLU A 311 -8.85 13.04 -22.23
N PHE A 312 -7.83 12.18 -22.05
CA PHE A 312 -7.23 11.94 -20.74
C PHE A 312 -6.71 13.24 -20.10
N PHE A 313 -5.96 14.04 -20.85
CA PHE A 313 -5.39 15.28 -20.31
C PHE A 313 -6.44 16.39 -20.07
N GLU A 314 -7.58 16.36 -20.77
CA GLU A 314 -8.73 17.21 -20.46
C GLU A 314 -9.38 16.79 -19.14
N VAL A 315 -9.58 15.49 -18.92
CA VAL A 315 -10.12 14.94 -17.66
C VAL A 315 -9.21 15.25 -16.48
N VAL A 316 -7.89 15.10 -16.63
CA VAL A 316 -6.92 15.43 -15.57
C VAL A 316 -7.01 16.90 -15.15
N ARG A 317 -7.17 17.81 -16.10
CA ARG A 317 -7.33 19.24 -15.78
C ARG A 317 -8.63 19.51 -15.07
N HIS A 318 -9.72 18.93 -15.58
CA HIS A 318 -11.03 19.05 -14.94
C HIS A 318 -10.96 18.56 -13.49
N TYR A 319 -10.35 17.41 -13.25
CA TYR A 319 -10.11 16.87 -11.92
C TYR A 319 -9.39 17.88 -11.01
N PHE A 320 -8.25 18.42 -11.42
CA PHE A 320 -7.50 19.36 -10.58
C PHE A 320 -8.28 20.66 -10.32
N VAL A 321 -8.97 21.19 -11.34
CA VAL A 321 -9.84 22.37 -11.19
C VAL A 321 -10.94 22.08 -10.15
N THR A 322 -11.64 20.95 -10.27
CA THR A 322 -12.71 20.57 -9.33
C THR A 322 -12.19 20.41 -7.90
N VAL A 323 -11.00 19.82 -7.71
CA VAL A 323 -10.38 19.70 -6.38
C VAL A 323 -10.06 21.08 -5.79
N CYS A 324 -9.47 21.97 -6.58
CA CYS A 324 -9.16 23.33 -6.14
C CYS A 324 -10.41 24.16 -5.81
N ASP A 325 -11.47 24.03 -6.62
CA ASP A 325 -12.77 24.65 -6.35
C ASP A 325 -13.38 24.16 -5.04
N TYR A 326 -13.37 22.84 -4.84
CA TYR A 326 -13.85 22.23 -3.61
C TYR A 326 -13.07 22.74 -2.40
N MET A 327 -11.74 22.78 -2.47
CA MET A 327 -10.90 23.29 -1.39
C MET A 327 -11.15 24.77 -1.09
N ARG A 328 -11.21 25.63 -2.12
CA ARG A 328 -11.50 27.06 -1.93
C ARG A 328 -12.87 27.30 -1.31
N HIS A 329 -13.86 26.47 -1.63
CA HIS A 329 -15.20 26.60 -1.08
C HIS A 329 -15.34 25.99 0.33
N LYS A 330 -14.72 24.83 0.59
CA LYS A 330 -14.98 24.04 1.80
C LYS A 330 -13.97 24.27 2.91
N PHE A 331 -12.74 24.68 2.58
CA PHE A 331 -11.72 24.91 3.61
C PHE A 331 -11.87 26.31 4.20
N PRO A 332 -11.63 26.49 5.51
CA PRO A 332 -11.74 27.77 6.20
C PRO A 332 -10.54 28.72 5.91
N LEU A 333 -10.15 28.86 4.64
CA LEU A 333 -8.94 29.60 4.23
C LEU A 333 -9.03 31.12 4.47
N THR A 334 -10.25 31.64 4.50
CA THR A 334 -10.59 33.05 4.76
C THR A 334 -11.19 33.26 6.15
N ASP A 335 -11.24 32.22 6.99
CA ASP A 335 -11.81 32.32 8.33
C ASP A 335 -11.00 33.32 9.18
N PRO A 336 -11.66 34.34 9.77
CA PRO A 336 -10.97 35.35 10.56
C PRO A 336 -10.23 34.79 11.77
N ALA A 337 -10.76 33.75 12.44
CA ALA A 337 -10.08 33.17 13.60
C ALA A 337 -8.79 32.47 13.17
N LEU A 338 -8.81 31.66 12.11
CA LEU A 338 -7.60 31.02 11.60
C LEU A 338 -6.56 32.01 11.08
N LEU A 339 -6.99 33.06 10.38
CA LEU A 339 -6.09 34.11 9.90
C LEU A 339 -5.41 34.84 11.06
N ASN A 340 -6.16 35.18 12.11
CA ASN A 340 -5.61 35.88 13.26
C ASN A 340 -4.77 34.95 14.16
N ALA A 341 -5.08 33.66 14.23
CA ALA A 341 -4.37 32.68 15.06
C ALA A 341 -2.88 32.49 14.68
N GLU A 342 -2.48 32.84 13.45
CA GLU A 342 -1.07 32.85 13.01
C GLU A 342 -0.17 33.72 13.91
N VAL A 343 -0.75 34.70 14.62
CA VAL A 343 -0.01 35.56 15.57
C VAL A 343 0.65 34.78 16.71
N VAL A 344 0.19 33.57 16.98
CA VAL A 344 0.72 32.71 18.04
C VAL A 344 2.07 32.10 17.64
N GLN A 345 2.44 32.12 16.35
CA GLN A 345 3.69 31.53 15.89
C GLN A 345 4.89 32.42 16.25
N LEU A 346 5.67 32.02 17.27
CA LEU A 346 6.82 32.80 17.75
C LEU A 346 7.87 33.10 16.68
N LYS A 347 8.08 32.18 15.73
CA LYS A 347 9.09 32.32 14.66
C LYS A 347 8.84 33.49 13.70
N THR A 348 7.60 33.95 13.60
CA THR A 348 7.19 35.04 12.68
C THR A 348 6.56 36.21 13.43
N LEU A 349 6.62 36.19 14.77
CA LEU A 349 5.93 37.13 15.64
C LEU A 349 6.35 38.58 15.39
N ASP A 350 7.63 38.80 15.08
CA ASP A 350 8.25 40.10 14.77
C ASP A 350 7.58 40.84 13.60
N THR A 351 7.01 40.11 12.64
CA THR A 351 6.30 40.69 11.49
C THR A 351 4.78 40.83 11.71
N MET A 352 4.24 40.34 12.82
CA MET A 352 2.80 40.30 13.06
C MET A 352 2.26 41.61 13.65
N SER A 353 0.99 41.90 13.34
CA SER A 353 0.28 43.05 13.90
C SER A 353 -0.45 42.68 15.20
N PHE A 354 -0.39 43.56 16.19
CA PHE A 354 -1.17 43.45 17.43
C PHE A 354 -2.69 43.34 17.19
N ARG A 355 -3.19 43.83 16.05
CA ARG A 355 -4.61 43.68 15.65
C ARG A 355 -5.06 42.22 15.66
N LYS A 356 -4.17 41.27 15.34
CA LYS A 356 -4.47 39.84 15.37
C LYS A 356 -4.70 39.33 16.79
N VAL A 357 -3.96 39.84 17.78
CA VAL A 357 -4.17 39.55 19.22
C VAL A 357 -5.46 40.21 19.70
N ARG A 358 -5.65 41.49 19.36
CA ARG A 358 -6.84 42.27 19.73
C ARG A 358 -8.13 41.61 19.22
N PHE A 359 -8.13 41.03 18.02
CA PHE A 359 -9.27 40.26 17.50
C PHE A 359 -9.79 39.21 18.49
N PHE A 360 -8.89 38.44 19.13
CA PHE A 360 -9.30 37.41 20.10
C PHE A 360 -9.74 37.99 21.44
N VAL A 361 -9.06 39.03 21.93
CA VAL A 361 -9.45 39.72 23.18
C VAL A 361 -10.83 40.39 23.04
N ASP A 362 -11.14 40.91 21.85
CA ASP A 362 -12.44 41.51 21.57
C ASP A 362 -13.53 40.44 21.40
N SER A 363 -13.21 39.34 20.70
CA SER A 363 -14.14 38.22 20.47
C SER A 363 -14.40 37.41 21.75
N PHE A 364 -13.40 37.27 22.61
CA PHE A 364 -13.42 36.49 23.83
C PHE A 364 -12.84 37.30 25.00
N PRO A 365 -13.62 38.22 25.60
CA PRO A 365 -13.13 39.10 26.67
C PRO A 365 -12.54 38.37 27.87
N ALA A 366 -12.98 37.13 28.13
CA ALA A 366 -12.45 36.29 29.21
C ALA A 366 -10.98 35.85 29.00
N MET A 367 -10.43 35.98 27.80
CA MET A 367 -9.01 35.69 27.53
C MET A 367 -8.07 36.79 28.03
N LEU A 368 -8.58 37.99 28.31
CA LEU A 368 -7.76 39.09 28.83
C LEU A 368 -7.63 38.97 30.35
N PRO A 369 -6.43 38.69 30.89
CA PRO A 369 -6.23 38.67 32.33
C PRO A 369 -6.42 40.09 32.85
N LEU A 370 -7.15 40.30 33.94
CA LEU A 370 -7.32 41.60 34.59
C LEU A 370 -6.68 41.57 35.97
N GLN A 371 -5.91 42.60 36.31
CA GLN A 371 -5.44 42.80 37.68
C GLN A 371 -6.53 43.44 38.55
N PRO A 372 -6.51 43.25 39.88
CA PRO A 372 -7.48 43.87 40.77
C PRO A 372 -7.52 45.40 40.60
N GLY A 373 -8.68 45.93 40.22
CA GLY A 373 -8.88 47.37 40.01
C GLY A 373 -8.44 47.90 38.63
N GLU A 374 -7.91 47.04 37.74
CA GLU A 374 -7.50 47.40 36.38
C GLU A 374 -8.71 47.42 35.43
N SER A 375 -8.83 48.48 34.63
CA SER A 375 -9.83 48.56 33.57
C SER A 375 -9.44 47.71 32.36
N LYS A 376 -10.43 47.35 31.53
CA LYS A 376 -10.19 46.61 30.27
C LYS A 376 -9.22 47.35 29.34
N MET A 377 -9.32 48.69 29.28
CA MET A 377 -8.48 49.50 28.41
C MET A 377 -7.02 49.48 28.88
N GLU A 378 -6.77 49.68 30.18
CA GLU A 378 -5.42 49.60 30.76
C GLU A 378 -4.79 48.21 30.56
N ALA A 379 -5.59 47.15 30.72
CA ALA A 379 -5.15 45.78 30.48
C ALA A 379 -4.77 45.52 29.01
N VAL A 380 -5.51 46.08 28.06
CA VAL A 380 -5.20 46.00 26.62
C VAL A 380 -3.93 46.81 26.30
N ASP A 381 -3.77 47.99 26.87
CA ASP A 381 -2.57 48.82 26.68
C ASP A 381 -1.33 48.10 27.22
N ALA A 382 -1.43 47.49 28.41
CA ALA A 382 -0.36 46.67 28.99
C ALA A 382 -0.03 45.45 28.11
N LEU A 383 -1.04 44.80 27.55
CA LEU A 383 -0.88 43.68 26.62
C LEU A 383 -0.17 44.11 25.32
N GLU A 384 -0.53 45.25 24.75
CA GLU A 384 0.10 45.82 23.54
C GLU A 384 1.57 46.16 23.80
N VAL A 385 1.88 46.70 24.98
CA VAL A 385 3.26 46.96 25.42
C VAL A 385 4.07 45.67 25.58
N GLU A 386 3.51 44.62 26.20
CA GLU A 386 4.18 43.31 26.31
C GLU A 386 4.45 42.71 24.92
N PHE A 387 3.47 42.77 24.02
CA PHE A 387 3.61 42.29 22.64
C PHE A 387 4.75 43.02 21.91
N SER A 388 4.78 44.35 21.96
CA SER A 388 5.83 45.15 21.32
C SER A 388 7.22 44.85 21.90
N LYS A 389 7.34 44.71 23.24
CA LYS A 389 8.60 44.34 23.90
C LYS A 389 9.07 42.94 23.51
N LEU A 390 8.15 41.99 23.34
CA LEU A 390 8.46 40.63 22.93
C LEU A 390 8.98 40.58 21.50
N GLN A 391 8.36 41.33 20.57
CA GLN A 391 8.83 41.45 19.18
C GLN A 391 10.24 42.04 19.09
N ALA A 392 10.58 42.97 19.98
CA ALA A 392 11.91 43.57 20.02
C ALA A 392 12.98 42.70 20.70
N GLN A 393 12.61 41.56 21.27
CA GLN A 393 13.51 40.71 22.04
C GLN A 393 13.96 39.47 21.26
N HIS A 394 15.26 39.17 21.32
CA HIS A 394 15.79 37.87 20.94
C HIS A 394 15.41 36.82 21.99
N LEU A 395 14.59 35.85 21.61
CA LEU A 395 14.23 34.74 22.46
C LEU A 395 15.35 33.69 22.52
N PRO A 396 15.57 33.04 23.68
CA PRO A 396 16.51 31.94 23.79
C PRO A 396 16.24 30.81 22.76
N PRO A 397 17.27 30.24 22.12
CA PRO A 397 17.09 29.21 21.09
C PRO A 397 16.28 28.00 21.53
N HIS A 398 16.46 27.56 22.79
CA HIS A 398 15.74 26.40 23.33
C HIS A 398 14.22 26.60 23.39
N ILE A 399 13.72 27.85 23.48
CA ILE A 399 12.29 28.14 23.37
C ILE A 399 11.82 27.96 21.92
N LEU A 400 12.58 28.45 20.94
CA LEU A 400 12.21 28.40 19.51
C LEU A 400 12.34 26.99 18.89
N GLN A 401 13.15 26.13 19.52
CA GLN A 401 13.39 24.74 19.11
C GLN A 401 12.38 23.75 19.71
N GLU A 402 11.67 24.13 20.77
CA GLU A 402 10.62 23.30 21.36
C GLU A 402 9.52 23.00 20.32
N GLU A 403 9.10 21.73 20.25
CA GLU A 403 8.22 21.21 19.20
C GLU A 403 6.79 21.74 19.36
N ARG A 404 6.34 21.83 20.61
CA ARG A 404 4.98 22.21 20.99
C ARG A 404 4.87 23.72 21.19
N VAL A 405 4.08 24.40 20.38
CA VAL A 405 3.88 25.86 20.49
C VAL A 405 3.33 26.30 21.86
N ASP A 406 2.47 25.48 22.48
CA ASP A 406 1.95 25.73 23.82
C ASP A 406 3.05 25.61 24.89
N ALA A 407 4.00 24.68 24.71
CA ALA A 407 5.19 24.60 25.56
C ALA A 407 6.10 25.82 25.36
N GLN A 408 6.26 26.31 24.12
CA GLN A 408 7.00 27.55 23.84
C GLN A 408 6.42 28.73 24.63
N TRP A 409 5.09 28.95 24.54
CA TRP A 409 4.42 30.02 25.28
C TRP A 409 4.46 29.82 26.79
N ARG A 410 4.44 28.56 27.26
CA ARG A 410 4.65 28.25 28.68
C ARG A 410 6.06 28.63 29.17
N MET A 411 7.07 28.56 28.31
CA MET A 411 8.43 29.00 28.64
C MET A 411 8.54 30.53 28.58
N VAL A 412 7.91 31.17 27.59
CA VAL A 412 7.82 32.65 27.50
C VAL A 412 7.16 33.22 28.76
N SER A 413 6.10 32.59 29.28
CA SER A 413 5.43 33.05 30.50
C SER A 413 6.30 32.98 31.76
N GLN A 414 7.41 32.24 31.73
CA GLN A 414 8.35 32.10 32.84
C GLN A 414 9.52 33.07 32.77
N LEU A 415 9.68 33.80 31.65
CA LEU A 415 10.77 34.76 31.52
C LEU A 415 10.62 35.88 32.55
N ARG A 416 11.72 36.19 33.24
CA ARG A 416 11.76 37.19 34.30
C ARG A 416 12.59 38.40 33.93
N THR A 417 12.18 39.55 34.42
CA THR A 417 12.98 40.78 34.45
C THR A 417 14.05 40.70 35.54
N ALA A 418 14.99 41.65 35.55
CA ALA A 418 16.10 41.67 36.52
C ALA A 418 15.62 41.80 37.99
N ASP A 419 14.45 42.41 38.21
CA ASP A 419 13.77 42.51 39.51
C ASP A 419 12.92 41.28 39.86
N GLY A 420 13.00 40.20 39.05
CA GLY A 420 12.36 38.92 39.31
C GLY A 420 10.88 38.84 38.94
N ARG A 421 10.27 39.90 38.40
CA ARG A 421 8.88 39.89 37.91
C ARG A 421 8.74 39.14 36.59
N LEU A 422 7.57 38.58 36.31
CA LEU A 422 7.29 37.95 35.02
C LEU A 422 7.23 39.02 33.93
N LYS A 423 7.92 38.79 32.82
CA LYS A 423 8.12 39.78 31.76
C LYS A 423 6.97 39.81 30.74
N PHE A 424 6.38 38.65 30.46
CA PHE A 424 5.44 38.42 29.36
C PHE A 424 4.24 37.57 29.79
N SER A 425 3.82 37.68 31.05
CA SER A 425 2.76 36.83 31.60
C SER A 425 1.42 37.04 30.89
N ARG A 426 1.05 38.28 30.59
CA ARG A 426 -0.27 38.60 30.03
C ARG A 426 -0.37 38.15 28.57
N ILE A 427 0.65 38.46 27.76
CA ILE A 427 0.67 38.02 26.36
C ILE A 427 0.72 36.49 26.25
N ALA A 428 1.47 35.82 27.11
CA ALA A 428 1.53 34.36 27.09
C ALA A 428 0.20 33.70 27.47
N GLU A 429 -0.53 34.26 28.44
CA GLU A 429 -1.86 33.76 28.82
C GLU A 429 -2.88 33.93 27.69
N VAL A 430 -2.89 35.08 27.01
CA VAL A 430 -3.74 35.30 25.83
C VAL A 430 -3.40 34.31 24.71
N MET A 431 -2.11 34.08 24.44
CA MET A 431 -1.67 33.17 23.38
C MET A 431 -2.00 31.71 23.68
N LEU A 432 -1.86 31.28 24.94
CA LEU A 432 -2.34 29.98 25.41
C LEU A 432 -3.87 29.87 25.30
N GLY A 433 -4.59 30.96 25.56
CA GLY A 433 -6.02 31.09 25.32
C GLY A 433 -6.39 30.82 23.86
N ILE A 434 -5.67 31.40 22.90
CA ILE A 434 -5.87 31.14 21.47
C ILE A 434 -5.59 29.67 21.14
N LEU A 435 -4.54 29.07 21.71
CA LEU A 435 -4.19 27.66 21.51
C LEU A 435 -5.19 26.67 22.12
N SER A 436 -6.06 27.12 23.02
CA SER A 436 -7.16 26.30 23.56
C SER A 436 -8.31 26.11 22.56
N ILE A 437 -8.35 26.91 21.49
CA ILE A 437 -9.34 26.77 20.43
C ILE A 437 -9.02 25.51 19.62
N PRO A 438 -9.97 24.56 19.48
CA PRO A 438 -9.73 23.31 18.76
C PRO A 438 -9.50 23.58 17.27
N HIS A 439 -8.50 22.90 16.71
CA HIS A 439 -8.16 22.97 15.28
C HIS A 439 -8.86 21.89 14.44
N SER A 440 -9.45 20.88 15.09
CA SER A 440 -10.21 19.81 14.45
C SER A 440 -11.13 19.09 15.45
N ASN A 441 -11.99 18.21 14.93
CA ASN A 441 -12.84 17.33 15.74
C ASN A 441 -12.16 16.00 16.12
N ALA A 442 -10.86 15.85 15.89
CA ALA A 442 -10.17 14.57 16.08
C ALA A 442 -10.26 14.05 17.52
N GLU A 443 -10.28 14.93 18.52
CA GLU A 443 -10.42 14.53 19.93
C GLU A 443 -11.80 13.93 20.23
N CYS A 444 -12.86 14.55 19.70
CA CYS A 444 -14.22 14.02 19.78
C CYS A 444 -14.34 12.65 19.10
N GLU A 445 -13.74 12.47 17.92
CA GLU A 445 -13.71 11.18 17.22
C GLU A 445 -12.96 10.09 18.01
N ARG A 446 -11.84 10.44 18.66
CA ARG A 446 -11.13 9.52 19.57
C ARG A 446 -12.02 9.13 20.77
N LEU A 447 -12.76 10.08 21.34
CA LEU A 447 -13.73 9.82 22.41
C LEU A 447 -14.86 8.90 21.93
N PHE A 448 -15.42 9.12 20.73
CA PHE A 448 -16.43 8.22 20.16
C PHE A 448 -15.90 6.81 19.87
N SER A 449 -14.62 6.67 19.51
CA SER A 449 -13.96 5.36 19.46
C SER A 449 -13.90 4.70 20.85
N LEU A 450 -13.55 5.47 21.89
CA LEU A 450 -13.52 4.98 23.27
C LEU A 450 -14.90 4.59 23.78
N VAL A 451 -15.95 5.33 23.41
CA VAL A 451 -17.36 4.99 23.66
C VAL A 451 -17.67 3.62 23.07
N ARG A 452 -17.40 3.40 21.77
CA ARG A 452 -17.65 2.12 21.09
C ARG A 452 -16.90 0.96 21.76
N LYS A 453 -15.63 1.16 22.14
CA LYS A 453 -14.84 0.14 22.86
C LYS A 453 -15.32 -0.11 24.30
N THR A 454 -15.99 0.86 24.92
CA THR A 454 -16.46 0.76 26.32
C THR A 454 -17.89 0.23 26.39
N ARG A 455 -18.72 0.49 25.38
CA ARG A 455 -20.09 0.01 25.24
C ARG A 455 -20.12 -1.26 24.38
N THR A 456 -19.59 -2.35 24.94
CA THR A 456 -19.59 -3.69 24.32
C THR A 456 -20.88 -4.45 24.67
N GLU A 457 -21.18 -5.53 23.95
CA GLU A 457 -22.32 -6.43 24.25
C GLU A 457 -22.26 -6.99 25.70
N PHE A 458 -21.06 -7.19 26.25
CA PHE A 458 -20.84 -7.57 27.65
C PHE A 458 -21.08 -6.45 28.70
N ARG A 459 -21.43 -5.24 28.26
CA ARG A 459 -21.72 -4.05 29.11
C ARG A 459 -23.04 -3.38 28.70
N SER A 460 -23.97 -4.16 28.16
CA SER A 460 -25.25 -3.69 27.61
C SER A 460 -26.16 -2.98 28.63
N SER A 461 -25.97 -3.23 29.94
CA SER A 461 -26.76 -2.61 31.02
C SER A 461 -26.15 -1.33 31.62
N MET A 462 -25.11 -0.76 31.02
CA MET A 462 -24.48 0.48 31.52
C MET A 462 -25.33 1.71 31.15
N SER A 463 -25.70 2.53 32.14
CA SER A 463 -26.38 3.80 31.89
C SER A 463 -25.45 4.83 31.25
N ASP A 464 -26.01 5.79 30.50
CA ASP A 464 -25.22 6.87 29.87
C ASP A 464 -24.44 7.69 30.90
N LYS A 465 -24.98 7.85 32.12
CA LYS A 465 -24.30 8.53 33.23
C LYS A 465 -23.05 7.76 33.67
N THR A 466 -23.16 6.44 33.85
CA THR A 466 -22.01 5.59 34.24
C THR A 466 -20.99 5.52 33.11
N LEU A 467 -21.45 5.44 31.85
CA LEU A 467 -20.58 5.52 30.68
C LEU A 467 -19.77 6.83 30.69
N GLY A 468 -20.43 7.98 30.94
CA GLY A 468 -19.77 9.27 31.09
C GLY A 468 -18.69 9.26 32.16
N HIS A 469 -18.99 8.75 33.37
CA HIS A 469 -17.99 8.64 34.44
C HIS A 469 -16.80 7.75 34.08
N VAL A 470 -17.05 6.60 33.41
CA VAL A 470 -15.98 5.69 32.96
C VAL A 470 -15.09 6.36 31.93
N LEU A 471 -15.66 7.09 30.98
CA LEU A 471 -14.90 7.79 29.95
C LEU A 471 -14.05 8.91 30.56
N LEU A 472 -14.61 9.72 31.46
CA LEU A 472 -13.87 10.76 32.18
C LEU A 472 -12.69 10.17 32.98
N ALA A 473 -12.95 9.11 33.75
CA ALA A 473 -11.90 8.43 34.50
C ALA A 473 -10.80 7.90 33.56
N LYS A 474 -11.17 7.23 32.46
CA LYS A 474 -10.20 6.71 31.48
C LYS A 474 -9.36 7.79 30.81
N CYS A 475 -9.93 8.97 30.54
CA CYS A 475 -9.20 10.06 29.89
C CYS A 475 -8.15 10.71 30.83
N ASP A 476 -8.42 10.70 32.14
CA ASP A 476 -7.50 11.22 33.16
C ASP A 476 -6.41 10.21 33.55
N GLN A 477 -6.56 8.94 33.17
CA GLN A 477 -5.56 7.91 33.50
C GLN A 477 -4.28 8.07 32.67
N ALA A 478 -3.23 8.62 33.28
CA ALA A 478 -1.87 8.63 32.74
C ALA A 478 -1.04 7.46 33.32
N GLY A 479 -0.26 6.80 32.46
CA GLY A 479 0.68 5.75 32.85
C GLY A 479 0.04 4.41 33.21
N HIS A 480 0.80 3.54 33.88
CA HIS A 480 0.30 2.24 34.35
C HIS A 480 -0.59 2.43 35.59
N CYS A 481 -1.64 1.60 35.71
CA CYS A 481 -2.62 1.70 36.81
C CYS A 481 -1.97 1.65 38.21
N TYR A 482 -0.91 0.87 38.39
CA TYR A 482 -0.20 0.73 39.66
C TYR A 482 0.69 1.94 40.03
N ASN A 483 0.91 2.87 39.10
CA ASN A 483 1.63 4.12 39.35
C ASN A 483 0.69 5.29 39.65
N GLN A 484 -0.63 5.06 39.65
CA GLN A 484 -1.59 6.13 39.94
C GLN A 484 -1.57 6.50 41.42
N THR A 485 -1.50 7.80 41.68
CA THR A 485 -1.59 8.37 43.02
C THR A 485 -2.90 9.10 43.18
N TYR A 486 -3.58 8.88 44.30
CA TYR A 486 -4.82 9.59 44.65
C TYR A 486 -4.59 10.46 45.88
N THR A 487 -5.21 11.63 45.92
CA THR A 487 -5.13 12.51 47.09
C THR A 487 -5.92 11.94 48.26
N GLU A 488 -5.49 12.22 49.49
CA GLU A 488 -6.21 11.82 50.72
C GLU A 488 -7.68 12.30 50.71
N ASP A 489 -7.94 13.48 50.17
CA ASP A 489 -9.29 14.02 50.03
C ASP A 489 -10.13 13.23 49.02
N PHE A 490 -9.53 12.73 47.93
CA PHE A 490 -10.21 11.85 47.00
C PHE A 490 -10.55 10.51 47.66
N LEU A 491 -9.60 9.90 48.39
CA LEU A 491 -9.79 8.61 49.07
C LEU A 491 -10.93 8.69 50.09
N ARG A 492 -10.97 9.75 50.91
CA ARG A 492 -12.06 9.99 51.87
C ARG A 492 -13.43 10.16 51.18
N ARG A 493 -13.49 10.89 50.06
CA ARG A 493 -14.74 11.03 49.28
C ARG A 493 -15.17 9.71 48.64
N ALA A 494 -14.24 8.91 48.14
CA ALA A 494 -14.51 7.61 47.55
C ALA A 494 -15.06 6.64 48.59
N GLU A 495 -14.46 6.60 49.79
CA GLU A 495 -14.93 5.80 50.92
C GLU A 495 -16.38 6.18 51.28
N SER A 496 -16.66 7.47 51.51
CA SER A 496 -18.00 7.96 51.80
C SER A 496 -19.03 7.59 50.71
N ALA A 497 -18.64 7.65 49.44
CA ALA A 497 -19.52 7.29 48.32
C ALA A 497 -19.89 5.80 48.33
N THR A 498 -18.95 4.91 48.70
CA THR A 498 -19.23 3.46 48.83
C THR A 498 -20.16 3.15 49.99
N THR A 499 -20.00 3.81 51.15
CA THR A 499 -20.87 3.61 52.31
C THR A 499 -22.31 4.04 52.02
N THR A 500 -22.49 5.16 51.29
CA THR A 500 -23.81 5.70 50.94
C THR A 500 -24.56 4.80 49.94
N PHE A 501 -23.84 4.09 49.06
CA PHE A 501 -24.43 3.22 48.05
C PHE A 501 -24.88 1.87 48.63
N VAL A 502 -24.25 1.41 49.73
CA VAL A 502 -24.60 0.15 50.42
C VAL A 502 -25.84 0.30 51.33
N GLN A 503 -26.25 1.53 51.65
CA GLN A 503 -27.40 1.84 52.51
C GLN A 503 -28.70 2.16 51.74
N LYS A 504 -28.69 2.12 50.40
CA LYS A 504 -29.86 2.18 49.53
C LYS A 504 -30.07 0.84 48.85
#